data_AF-A0A2V8PAW8-F1
#
_entry.id   AF-A0A2V8PAW8-F1
#
_cell.length_a   1.000
_cell.length_b   1.000
_cell.length_c   1.000
_cell.angle_alpha   90.00
_cell.angle_beta   90.00
_cell.angle_gamma   90.00
#
_symmetry.space_group_name_H-M   'P 1'
#
loop_
_entity.id
_entity.type
_entity.pdbx_description
1 polymer ?
#
loop_
_entity_poly.entity_id
_entity_poly.type
_entity_poly.pdbx_seq_one_letter_code
_entity_poly.pdbx_strand_id
1 'polypeptide(L)'
;MTLTPTLVLKDGQPFMILSTPGGDNQDQALLQVLLNIIEFGMNPQEAVEAPRFDTQHYVSSFDNHEFLAGVLNVESRISADIIQKLGGRGHKIKIQSAWGTGSSPTVIMYDGKSGVISGGADPRRGRYAVAW
;
A
#
# COMPACT_ATOMS: atom_id res chain seq x y z
N MET A 1 -6.71 -11.71 13.65
CA MET A 1 -5.25 -11.57 13.45
C MET A 1 -5.05 -10.85 12.14
N THR A 2 -4.34 -9.72 12.10
CA THR A 2 -4.17 -8.92 10.87
C THR A 2 -2.74 -8.92 10.34
N LEU A 3 -1.77 -9.50 11.05
CA LEU A 3 -0.35 -9.48 10.68
C LEU A 3 -0.10 -10.34 9.44
N THR A 4 0.44 -9.74 8.37
CA THR A 4 0.54 -10.34 7.04
C THR A 4 1.82 -9.92 6.29
N PRO A 5 3.01 -10.42 6.66
CA PRO A 5 4.20 -10.24 5.83
C PRO A 5 4.09 -11.09 4.54
N THR A 6 4.60 -10.58 3.43
CA THR A 6 4.46 -11.22 2.11
C THR A 6 5.82 -11.48 1.46
N LEU A 7 6.03 -12.72 1.00
CA LEU A 7 7.10 -13.09 0.08
C LEU A 7 6.47 -13.38 -1.29
N VAL A 8 6.98 -12.74 -2.32
CA VAL A 8 6.57 -12.90 -3.72
C VAL A 8 7.64 -13.67 -4.46
N LEU A 9 7.21 -14.72 -5.16
CA LEU A 9 8.06 -15.53 -6.02
C LEU A 9 7.82 -15.17 -7.48
N LYS A 10 8.88 -15.22 -8.27
CA LYS A 10 8.84 -15.16 -9.73
C LYS A 10 9.54 -16.40 -10.27
N ASP A 11 8.82 -17.21 -11.04
CA ASP A 11 9.32 -18.48 -11.58
C ASP A 11 9.89 -19.42 -10.50
N GLY A 12 9.24 -19.44 -9.33
CA GLY A 12 9.64 -20.26 -8.18
C GLY A 12 10.82 -19.70 -7.36
N GLN A 13 11.39 -18.56 -7.74
CA GLN A 13 12.51 -17.92 -7.04
C GLN A 13 12.07 -16.67 -6.27
N PRO A 14 12.70 -16.35 -5.12
CA PRO A 14 12.42 -15.11 -4.40
C PRO A 14 12.63 -13.88 -5.29
N PHE A 15 11.63 -13.01 -5.34
CA PHE A 15 11.64 -11.81 -6.17
C PHE A 15 11.47 -10.54 -5.34
N MET A 16 10.55 -10.56 -4.38
CA MET A 16 10.21 -9.40 -3.58
C MET A 16 9.66 -9.79 -2.22
N ILE A 17 10.00 -9.02 -1.20
CA ILE A 17 9.43 -9.12 0.15
C ILE A 17 8.82 -7.77 0.49
N LEU A 18 7.60 -7.78 1.01
CA LEU A 18 6.89 -6.58 1.42
C LEU A 18 6.17 -6.80 2.74
N SER A 19 6.14 -5.77 3.58
CA SER A 19 5.41 -5.77 4.83
C SER A 19 5.02 -4.35 5.24
N THR A 20 3.99 -4.21 6.06
CA THR A 20 3.53 -2.93 6.58
C THR A 20 2.80 -3.16 7.90
N PRO A 21 2.82 -2.23 8.87
CA PRO A 21 1.77 -2.16 9.87
C PRO A 21 0.47 -1.63 9.24
N GLY A 22 -0.63 -1.60 9.98
CA GLY A 22 -1.84 -0.87 9.57
C GLY A 22 -3.15 -1.63 9.74
N GLY A 23 -3.17 -2.76 10.47
CA GLY A 23 -4.40 -3.49 10.75
C GLY A 23 -5.05 -4.01 9.47
N ASP A 24 -6.33 -3.72 9.29
CA ASP A 24 -7.11 -4.13 8.11
C ASP A 24 -6.67 -3.44 6.79
N ASN A 25 -5.83 -2.40 6.89
CA ASN A 25 -5.22 -1.74 5.74
C ASN A 25 -3.93 -2.43 5.26
N GLN A 26 -3.45 -3.48 5.94
CA GLN A 26 -2.18 -4.12 5.56
C GLN A 26 -2.23 -4.69 4.14
N ASP A 27 -3.11 -5.66 3.87
CA ASP A 27 -3.19 -6.28 2.55
C ASP A 27 -3.70 -5.31 1.47
N GLN A 28 -4.53 -4.32 1.83
CA GLN A 28 -4.96 -3.27 0.88
C GLN A 28 -3.78 -2.43 0.40
N ALA A 29 -2.89 -2.03 1.30
CA ALA A 29 -1.69 -1.26 0.96
C ALA A 29 -0.65 -2.12 0.24
N LEU A 30 -0.40 -3.35 0.72
CA LEU A 30 0.56 -4.25 0.10
C LEU A 30 0.14 -4.65 -1.32
N LEU A 31 -1.16 -4.82 -1.58
CA LEU A 31 -1.66 -5.06 -2.93
C LEU A 31 -1.36 -3.89 -3.88
N GLN A 32 -1.58 -2.65 -3.43
CA GLN A 32 -1.24 -1.47 -4.23
C GLN A 32 0.26 -1.38 -4.52
N VAL A 33 1.11 -1.60 -3.51
CA VAL A 33 2.58 -1.59 -3.67
C VAL A 33 3.04 -2.70 -4.61
N LEU A 34 2.47 -3.91 -4.47
CA LEU A 34 2.74 -5.04 -5.35
C LEU A 34 2.42 -4.68 -6.81
N LEU A 35 1.21 -4.17 -7.08
CA LEU A 35 0.77 -3.78 -8.42
C LEU A 35 1.61 -2.62 -8.99
N ASN A 36 1.94 -1.63 -8.17
CA ASN A 36 2.84 -0.54 -8.56
C ASN A 36 4.15 -1.07 -9.15
N ILE A 37 4.70 -2.15 -8.59
CA ILE A 37 5.93 -2.76 -9.06
C ILE A 37 5.69 -3.65 -10.28
N ILE A 38 4.78 -4.62 -10.18
CA ILE A 38 4.67 -5.69 -11.19
C ILE A 38 3.85 -5.30 -12.41
N GLU A 39 2.86 -4.41 -12.26
CA GLU A 39 1.97 -3.96 -13.32
C GLU A 39 2.42 -2.60 -13.86
N PHE A 40 2.75 -1.66 -12.97
CA PHE A 40 3.08 -0.29 -13.37
C PHE A 40 4.59 -0.01 -13.48
N GLY A 41 5.43 -1.01 -13.21
CA GLY A 41 6.88 -0.93 -13.44
C GLY A 41 7.63 0.04 -12.54
N MET A 42 7.04 0.45 -11.41
CA MET A 42 7.69 1.34 -10.44
C MET A 42 8.85 0.64 -9.73
N ASN A 43 9.88 1.40 -9.39
CA ASN A 43 10.92 0.90 -8.47
C ASN A 43 10.39 0.82 -7.02
N PRO A 44 11.10 0.15 -6.09
CA PRO A 44 10.62 -0.02 -4.71
C PRO A 44 10.24 1.27 -3.99
N GLN A 45 11.02 2.36 -4.16
CA GLN A 45 10.77 3.62 -3.47
C GLN A 45 9.58 4.35 -4.08
N GLU A 46 9.50 4.42 -5.41
CA GLU A 46 8.34 4.97 -6.13
C GLU A 46 7.05 4.26 -5.72
N ALA A 47 7.09 2.93 -5.60
CA ALA A 47 5.93 2.12 -5.28
C ALA A 47 5.37 2.38 -3.86
N VAL A 48 6.23 2.57 -2.86
CA VAL A 48 5.79 2.90 -1.48
C VAL A 48 5.38 4.37 -1.34
N GLU A 49 5.99 5.27 -2.12
CA GLU A 49 5.66 6.70 -2.13
C GLU A 49 4.38 7.02 -2.87
N ALA A 50 3.95 6.17 -3.80
CA ALA A 50 2.74 6.34 -4.57
C ALA A 50 1.53 6.68 -3.66
N PRO A 51 0.61 7.53 -4.14
CA PRO A 51 -0.57 7.89 -3.37
C PRO A 51 -1.50 6.68 -3.22
N ARG A 52 -2.06 6.49 -2.03
CA ARG A 52 -2.82 5.28 -1.67
C ARG A 52 -4.27 5.58 -1.29
N PHE A 53 -5.09 4.54 -1.36
CA PHE A 53 -6.46 4.53 -0.88
C PHE A 53 -6.75 3.25 -0.08
N ASP A 54 -7.77 3.28 0.77
CA ASP A 54 -8.28 2.10 1.47
C ASP A 54 -9.80 2.21 1.69
N THR A 55 -10.49 1.07 1.62
CA THR A 55 -11.92 1.01 1.92
C THR A 55 -12.13 0.72 3.41
N GLN A 56 -13.27 1.14 3.96
CA GLN A 56 -13.76 0.68 5.27
C GLN A 56 -15.10 -0.09 5.14
N HIS A 57 -15.41 -0.55 3.92
CA HIS A 57 -16.57 -1.40 3.64
C HIS A 57 -16.29 -2.86 4.01
N TYR A 58 -16.02 -3.10 5.30
CA TYR A 58 -15.88 -4.40 5.92
C TYR A 58 -16.08 -4.24 7.43
N VAL A 59 -16.27 -5.36 8.14
CA VAL A 59 -16.34 -5.36 9.60
C VAL A 59 -14.93 -5.24 10.15
N SER A 60 -14.63 -4.14 10.85
CA SER A 60 -13.28 -3.87 11.40
C SER A 60 -12.78 -5.02 12.29
N SER A 61 -11.49 -5.34 12.20
CA SER A 61 -10.85 -6.29 13.13
C SER A 61 -10.62 -5.72 14.53
N PHE A 62 -10.86 -4.41 14.72
CA PHE A 62 -10.51 -3.67 15.94
C PHE A 62 -11.74 -3.05 16.63
N ASP A 63 -11.60 -2.87 17.95
CA ASP A 63 -12.53 -2.17 18.85
C ASP A 63 -13.98 -2.67 18.72
N ASN A 64 -14.94 -1.78 18.46
CA ASN A 64 -16.37 -2.07 18.36
C ASN A 64 -16.77 -2.77 17.04
N HIS A 65 -15.80 -3.25 16.25
CA HIS A 65 -16.04 -3.93 14.97
C HIS A 65 -16.90 -3.11 14.00
N GLU A 66 -16.68 -1.79 13.97
CA GLU A 66 -17.45 -0.86 13.12
C GLU A 66 -17.46 -1.30 11.66
N PHE A 67 -18.62 -1.15 11.02
CA PHE A 67 -18.84 -1.36 9.60
C PHE A 67 -19.21 -0.05 8.91
N LEU A 68 -18.33 0.47 8.05
CA LEU A 68 -18.51 1.75 7.38
C LEU A 68 -18.83 1.54 5.89
N ALA A 69 -20.10 1.24 5.62
CA ALA A 69 -20.58 0.95 4.27
C ALA A 69 -20.24 2.04 3.24
N GLY A 70 -19.44 1.66 2.23
CA GLY A 70 -19.09 2.48 1.07
C GLY A 70 -18.03 3.56 1.33
N VAL A 71 -17.45 3.62 2.54
CA VAL A 71 -16.39 4.58 2.86
C VAL A 71 -15.10 4.21 2.15
N LEU A 72 -14.49 5.20 1.49
CA LEU A 72 -13.20 5.10 0.82
C LEU A 72 -12.31 6.25 1.29
N ASN A 73 -11.24 5.92 2.00
CA ASN A 73 -10.17 6.86 2.34
C ASN A 73 -9.26 7.04 1.12
N VAL A 74 -8.95 8.29 0.77
CA VAL A 74 -8.16 8.62 -0.42
C VAL A 74 -7.17 9.74 -0.07
N GLU A 75 -5.88 9.55 -0.33
CA GLU A 75 -4.90 10.64 -0.14
C GLU A 75 -5.14 11.79 -1.11
N SER A 76 -4.95 13.03 -0.64
CA SER A 76 -5.12 14.25 -1.43
C SER A 76 -4.15 14.42 -2.60
N ARG A 77 -3.13 13.56 -2.71
CA ARG A 77 -2.25 13.48 -3.88
C ARG A 77 -2.89 12.75 -5.07
N ILE A 78 -3.98 12.01 -4.86
CA ILE A 78 -4.80 11.47 -5.95
C ILE A 78 -5.56 12.63 -6.59
N SER A 79 -5.59 12.68 -7.93
CA SER A 79 -6.18 13.81 -8.65
C SER A 79 -7.65 14.06 -8.26
N ALA A 80 -8.03 15.34 -8.16
CA ALA A 80 -9.37 15.75 -7.79
C ALA A 80 -10.45 15.22 -8.76
N ASP A 81 -10.13 15.10 -10.05
CA ASP A 81 -11.01 14.53 -11.07
C ASP A 81 -11.33 13.05 -10.78
N ILE A 82 -10.32 12.24 -10.41
CA ILE A 82 -10.54 10.85 -10.02
C ILE A 82 -11.36 10.76 -8.74
N ILE A 83 -11.06 11.59 -7.74
CA ILE A 83 -11.83 11.65 -6.49
C ILE A 83 -13.30 11.97 -6.77
N GLN A 84 -13.57 12.96 -7.61
CA GLN A 84 -14.93 13.35 -8.00
C GLN A 84 -15.64 12.22 -8.75
N LYS A 85 -14.96 11.57 -9.70
CA LYS A 85 -15.52 10.43 -10.45
C LYS A 85 -15.87 9.25 -9.54
N LEU A 86 -15.05 8.95 -8.53
CA LEU A 86 -15.36 7.93 -7.54
C LEU A 86 -16.56 8.33 -6.68
N GLY A 87 -16.63 9.59 -6.23
CA GLY A 87 -17.82 10.11 -5.54
C GLY A 87 -19.09 9.98 -6.38
N GLY A 88 -19.02 10.32 -7.67
CA GLY A 88 -20.13 10.17 -8.62
C GLY A 88 -20.56 8.71 -8.87
N ARG A 89 -19.72 7.73 -8.54
CA ARG A 89 -20.03 6.29 -8.58
C ARG A 89 -20.59 5.75 -7.26
N GLY A 90 -20.82 6.62 -6.27
CA GLY A 90 -21.44 6.26 -4.99
C GLY A 90 -20.46 5.96 -3.85
N HIS A 91 -19.16 6.15 -4.05
CA HIS A 91 -18.19 6.04 -2.95
C HIS A 91 -18.34 7.21 -1.96
N LYS A 92 -18.36 6.91 -0.66
CA LYS A 92 -18.33 7.91 0.40
C LYS A 92 -16.88 8.30 0.68
N ILE A 93 -16.38 9.27 -0.08
CA ILE A 93 -14.97 9.67 -0.02
C ILE A 93 -14.64 10.37 1.30
N LYS A 94 -13.57 9.92 1.96
CA LYS A 94 -12.86 10.65 3.02
C LYS A 94 -11.48 11.03 2.49
N ILE A 95 -11.29 12.31 2.20
CA ILE A 95 -9.98 12.82 1.73
C ILE A 95 -9.03 12.90 2.93
N GLN A 96 -7.90 12.22 2.81
CA GLN A 96 -6.81 12.22 3.78
C GLN A 96 -5.75 13.28 3.40
N SER A 97 -4.86 13.61 4.33
CA SER A 97 -3.68 14.44 4.01
C SER A 97 -2.81 13.76 2.94
N ALA A 98 -1.86 14.50 2.36
CA ALA A 98 -1.03 14.01 1.26
C ALA A 98 -0.32 12.67 1.58
N TRP A 99 -0.05 12.43 2.86
CA TRP A 99 0.70 11.29 3.40
C TRP A 99 -0.08 10.65 4.56
N GLY A 100 -1.42 10.62 4.45
CA GLY A 100 -2.34 10.35 5.56
C GLY A 100 -2.72 8.89 5.80
N THR A 101 -2.37 7.95 4.90
CA THR A 101 -2.75 6.54 5.11
C THR A 101 -2.11 5.93 6.36
N GLY A 102 -2.85 5.06 7.05
CA GLY A 102 -2.41 4.43 8.29
C GLY A 102 -1.30 3.38 8.14
N SER A 103 -1.10 2.84 6.94
CA SER A 103 -0.07 1.85 6.61
C SER A 103 1.22 2.51 6.11
N SER A 104 2.36 1.89 6.40
CA SER A 104 3.70 2.37 6.04
C SER A 104 4.57 1.21 5.53
N PRO A 105 4.43 0.83 4.24
CA PRO A 105 5.12 -0.32 3.69
C PRO A 105 6.64 -0.20 3.65
N THR A 106 7.29 -1.35 3.68
CA THR A 106 8.71 -1.52 3.37
C THR A 106 8.85 -2.66 2.39
N VAL A 107 9.73 -2.50 1.41
CA VAL A 107 9.94 -3.45 0.30
C VAL A 107 11.42 -3.71 0.13
N ILE A 108 11.77 -4.97 -0.10
CA ILE A 108 13.07 -5.38 -0.63
C ILE A 108 12.79 -6.21 -1.89
N MET A 109 13.50 -5.93 -2.97
CA MET A 109 13.47 -6.68 -4.23
C MET A 109 14.84 -7.26 -4.53
N TYR A 110 14.83 -8.43 -5.15
CA TYR A 110 16.02 -9.13 -5.63
C TYR A 110 15.88 -9.42 -7.12
N ASP A 111 16.82 -8.93 -7.91
CA ASP A 111 16.95 -9.34 -9.31
C ASP A 111 17.88 -10.55 -9.41
N GLY A 112 17.28 -11.73 -9.59
CA GLY A 112 18.03 -12.98 -9.72
C GLY A 112 18.96 -13.07 -10.95
N LYS A 113 18.83 -12.16 -11.94
CA LYS A 113 19.74 -12.13 -13.09
C LYS A 113 21.01 -11.33 -12.81
N SER A 114 20.88 -10.15 -12.22
CA SER A 114 22.01 -9.25 -11.95
C SER A 114 22.61 -9.43 -10.55
N GLY A 115 21.88 -10.04 -9.62
CA GLY A 115 22.23 -10.12 -8.20
C GLY A 115 21.96 -8.83 -7.43
N VAL A 116 21.37 -7.81 -8.06
CA VAL A 116 21.09 -6.52 -7.42
C VAL A 116 19.95 -6.66 -6.42
N ILE A 117 20.15 -6.05 -5.24
CA ILE A 117 19.12 -5.87 -4.21
C ILE A 117 18.75 -4.39 -4.18
N SER A 118 17.45 -4.11 -4.24
CA SER A 118 16.92 -2.75 -4.13
C SER A 118 15.84 -2.69 -3.05
N GLY A 119 15.80 -1.60 -2.28
CA GLY A 119 14.85 -1.43 -1.18
C GLY A 119 14.08 -0.12 -1.28
N GLY A 120 12.90 -0.10 -0.68
CA GLY A 120 12.06 1.10 -0.52
C GLY A 120 11.42 1.12 0.86
N ALA A 121 11.32 2.31 1.46
CA ALA A 121 10.72 2.50 2.76
C ALA A 121 9.77 3.68 2.77
N ASP A 122 8.57 3.46 3.29
CA ASP A 122 7.51 4.45 3.24
C ASP A 122 7.79 5.67 4.14
N PRO A 123 7.74 6.90 3.59
CA PRO A 123 8.10 8.09 4.34
C PRO A 123 7.05 8.50 5.40
N ARG A 124 5.84 7.93 5.36
CA ARG A 124 4.71 8.36 6.22
C ARG A 124 4.94 8.10 7.71
N ARG A 125 5.79 7.12 8.08
CA ARG A 125 5.98 6.71 9.49
C ARG A 125 7.42 6.34 9.86
N GLY A 126 8.40 7.16 9.46
CA GLY A 126 9.79 7.01 9.91
C GLY A 126 10.39 5.64 9.59
N ARG A 127 10.06 5.08 8.41
CA ARG A 127 10.66 3.85 7.90
C ARG A 127 11.95 4.19 7.15
N TYR A 128 12.89 3.26 7.14
CA TYR A 128 14.18 3.44 6.49
C TYR A 128 14.56 2.17 5.72
N ALA A 129 15.20 2.34 4.57
CA ALA A 129 15.90 1.30 3.82
C ALA A 129 17.39 1.66 3.81
N VAL A 130 18.26 0.71 4.15
CA VAL A 130 19.71 0.91 4.28
C VAL A 130 20.43 -0.28 3.63
N ALA A 131 21.58 -0.03 3.01
CA ALA A 131 22.41 -1.03 2.35
C ALA A 131 23.87 -0.95 2.82
N TRP A 132 24.62 -2.04 2.64
CA TRP A 132 26.06 -2.14 2.93
C TRP A 132 26.77 -2.96 1.84
#